data_AF-A0A8S3FWZ0-F1
#
_entry.id   AF-A0A8S3FWZ0-F1
#
_cell.length_a   1.000
_cell.length_b   1.000
_cell.length_c   1.000
_cell.angle_alpha   90.00
_cell.angle_beta   90.00
_cell.angle_gamma   90.00
#
_symmetry.space_group_name_H-M   'P 1'
#
loop_
_entity.id
_entity.type
_entity.pdbx_description
1 polymer ?
#
loop_
_entity_poly.entity_id
_entity_poly.type
_entity_poly.pdbx_seq_one_letter_code
_entity_poly.pdbx_strand_id
1 'polypeptide(L)'
;FYQFSNYDFDYKKRQHEWATPNAKTDYYKLVLSWSPTFCKQLPSFNRNQTFQCQYDDFGLVVHGFWAQSRNARTLKQHPRNCRNVEQLPLMTVKRHFCMMPDESLIQAEWEKHGTCSFRSADEYLNTIEKVFTGLTIPNLKQILRDKNI
;
A
#
# COMPACT_ATOMS: atom_id res chain seq x y z
N PHE A 1 11.94 10.90 6.39
CA PHE A 1 10.52 10.48 6.35
C PHE A 1 10.36 8.96 6.21
N TYR A 2 11.21 8.15 6.85
CA TYR A 2 11.04 6.70 6.88
C TYR A 2 10.86 6.28 8.33
N GLN A 3 9.61 6.21 8.75
CA GLN A 3 9.24 5.65 10.02
C GLN A 3 8.93 4.18 9.75
N PHE A 4 9.81 3.28 10.21
CA PHE A 4 9.61 1.82 10.28
C PHE A 4 8.45 1.42 11.21
N SER A 5 7.55 2.34 11.55
CA SER A 5 6.28 1.98 12.13
C SER A 5 5.45 1.32 11.03
N ASN A 6 5.40 0.01 11.13
CA ASN A 6 4.35 -0.89 10.66
C ASN A 6 2.95 -0.37 11.05
N TYR A 7 2.54 0.81 10.56
CA TYR A 7 1.21 1.36 10.76
C TYR A 7 0.14 0.50 10.08
N ASP A 8 0.54 -0.33 9.11
CA ASP A 8 -0.31 -1.27 8.38
C ASP A 8 -0.17 -2.70 8.91
N PHE A 9 0.97 -3.07 9.50
CA PHE A 9 1.29 -4.46 9.87
C PHE A 9 0.82 -4.89 11.27
N ASP A 10 0.50 -3.94 12.17
CA ASP A 10 0.01 -4.28 13.52
C ASP A 10 -1.51 -4.45 13.55
N TYR A 11 -1.97 -5.40 12.75
CA TYR A 11 -3.38 -5.71 12.51
C TYR A 11 -4.10 -6.14 13.80
N LYS A 12 -3.59 -7.13 14.52
CA LYS A 12 -4.32 -7.75 15.64
C LYS A 12 -4.45 -6.89 16.90
N LYS A 13 -3.58 -5.89 17.12
CA LYS A 13 -3.66 -5.06 18.35
C LYS A 13 -4.41 -3.74 18.17
N ARG A 14 -4.60 -3.24 16.94
CA ARG A 14 -5.02 -1.83 16.73
C ARG A 14 -6.29 -1.62 15.90
N GLN A 15 -6.98 -2.67 15.44
CA GLN A 15 -8.22 -2.53 14.65
C GLN A 15 -9.24 -1.59 15.32
N HIS A 16 -9.43 -1.72 16.64
CA HIS A 16 -10.39 -0.92 17.39
C HIS A 16 -9.89 0.47 17.79
N GLU A 17 -8.58 0.64 18.03
CA GLU A 17 -8.09 1.89 18.59
C GLU A 17 -8.14 3.03 17.55
N TRP A 18 -8.00 2.71 16.26
CA TRP A 18 -7.87 3.72 15.20
C TRP A 18 -8.95 3.64 14.12
N ALA A 19 -10.03 2.86 14.26
CA ALA A 19 -11.10 2.87 13.26
C ALA A 19 -11.75 4.26 13.14
N THR A 20 -12.02 4.70 11.91
CA THR A 20 -12.71 5.98 11.64
C THR A 20 -13.74 5.78 10.53
N PRO A 21 -14.77 4.94 10.78
CA PRO A 21 -15.68 4.46 9.73
C PRO A 21 -16.56 5.57 9.14
N ASN A 22 -16.81 6.63 9.91
CA ASN A 22 -17.71 7.72 9.52
C ASN A 22 -16.98 8.95 8.95
N ALA A 23 -15.65 8.91 8.83
CA ALA A 23 -14.92 10.01 8.19
C ALA A 23 -15.23 10.02 6.68
N LYS A 24 -15.49 11.21 6.15
CA LYS A 24 -15.75 11.39 4.72
C LYS A 24 -14.45 11.25 3.92
N THR A 25 -14.48 10.48 2.84
CA THR A 25 -13.43 10.51 1.82
C THR A 25 -13.64 11.70 0.89
N ASP A 26 -12.65 12.58 0.81
CA ASP A 26 -12.63 13.72 -0.10
C ASP A 26 -11.67 13.51 -1.28
N TYR A 27 -10.62 12.71 -1.11
CA TYR A 27 -9.63 12.40 -2.14
C TYR A 27 -8.88 11.11 -1.83
N TYR A 28 -8.09 10.64 -2.80
CA TYR A 28 -7.25 9.45 -2.67
C TYR A 28 -5.78 9.80 -2.83
N LYS A 29 -4.91 9.08 -2.11
CA LYS A 29 -3.46 9.10 -2.31
C LYS A 29 -3.01 7.75 -2.84
N LEU A 30 -2.44 7.72 -4.05
CA LEU A 30 -1.64 6.57 -4.48
C LEU A 30 -0.27 6.67 -3.81
N VAL A 31 0.07 5.66 -3.02
CA VAL A 31 1.35 5.59 -2.30
C VAL A 31 2.20 4.53 -2.97
N LEU A 32 3.39 4.93 -3.38
CA LEU A 32 4.34 4.08 -4.09
C LEU A 32 5.59 3.87 -3.26
N SER A 33 6.15 2.67 -3.36
CA SER A 33 7.41 2.29 -2.74
C SER A 33 8.42 1.93 -3.82
N TRP A 34 9.66 2.37 -3.65
CA TRP A 34 10.78 1.94 -4.49
C TRP A 34 11.46 0.73 -3.85
N SER A 35 11.22 -0.46 -4.40
CA SER A 35 11.64 -1.75 -3.83
C SER A 35 13.14 -1.79 -3.52
N PRO A 36 14.07 -1.31 -4.38
CA PRO A 36 15.50 -1.34 -4.06
C PRO A 36 15.89 -0.60 -2.78
N THR A 37 15.35 0.61 -2.55
CA THR A 37 15.65 1.36 -1.32
C THR A 37 14.95 0.76 -0.11
N PHE A 38 13.71 0.29 -0.27
CA PHE A 38 12.99 -0.42 0.80
C PHE A 38 13.75 -1.67 1.25
N CYS A 39 14.20 -2.51 0.30
CA CYS A 39 14.93 -3.74 0.60
C CYS A 39 16.30 -3.50 1.23
N LYS A 40 16.99 -2.41 0.83
CA LYS A 40 18.26 -2.01 1.46
C LYS A 40 18.09 -1.56 2.91
N GLN A 41 16.91 -1.04 3.27
CA GLN A 41 16.59 -0.54 4.60
C GLN A 41 16.14 -1.64 5.58
N LEU A 42 15.75 -2.81 5.08
CA LEU A 42 15.31 -3.92 5.94
C LEU A 42 16.49 -4.62 6.64
N PRO A 43 16.33 -5.02 7.92
CA PRO A 43 17.25 -5.97 8.55
C PRO A 43 17.35 -7.27 7.74
N SER A 44 18.52 -7.90 7.74
CA SER A 44 18.81 -9.07 6.88
C SER A 44 17.78 -10.20 7.01
N PHE A 45 17.31 -10.49 8.23
CA PHE A 45 16.29 -11.52 8.46
C PHE A 45 14.96 -11.18 7.78
N ASN A 46 14.47 -9.95 7.92
CA ASN A 46 13.23 -9.50 7.27
C ASN A 46 13.39 -9.42 5.75
N ARG A 47 14.55 -8.97 5.27
CA ARG A 47 14.85 -8.92 3.84
C ARG A 47 14.71 -10.30 3.21
N ASN A 48 15.23 -11.35 3.84
CA ASN A 48 15.18 -12.73 3.36
C ASN A 48 13.76 -13.33 3.29
N GLN A 49 12.81 -12.77 4.03
CA GLN A 49 11.41 -13.21 4.04
C GLN A 49 10.51 -12.36 3.14
N THR A 50 10.99 -11.21 2.68
CA THR A 50 10.20 -10.29 1.88
C THR A 50 10.36 -10.64 0.40
N PHE A 51 9.28 -11.07 -0.25
CA PHE A 51 9.30 -11.58 -1.63
C PHE A 51 10.04 -10.64 -2.59
N GLN A 52 9.64 -9.37 -2.64
CA GLN A 52 10.25 -8.38 -3.52
C GLN A 52 11.73 -8.07 -3.23
N CYS A 53 12.28 -8.55 -2.12
CA CYS A 53 13.69 -8.36 -1.79
C CYS A 53 14.56 -9.56 -2.15
N GLN A 54 13.93 -10.65 -2.61
CA GLN A 54 14.58 -11.81 -3.22
C GLN A 54 14.77 -11.62 -4.73
N TYR A 55 14.12 -10.60 -5.32
CA TYR A 55 14.18 -10.26 -6.74
C TYR A 55 14.51 -8.77 -6.90
N ASP A 56 15.53 -8.43 -7.69
CA ASP A 56 16.06 -7.05 -7.78
C ASP A 56 15.37 -6.19 -8.87
N ASP A 57 14.21 -6.61 -9.39
CA ASP A 57 13.62 -6.05 -10.61
C ASP A 57 12.27 -5.35 -10.47
N PHE A 58 11.57 -5.48 -9.33
CA PHE A 58 10.24 -4.86 -9.10
C PHE A 58 10.20 -3.34 -9.35
N GLY A 59 11.24 -2.61 -8.98
CA GLY A 59 11.28 -1.16 -9.18
C GLY A 59 10.23 -0.42 -8.34
N LEU A 60 9.31 0.31 -8.99
CA LEU A 60 8.20 0.97 -8.29
C LEU A 60 7.07 -0.04 -8.10
N VAL A 61 6.59 -0.13 -6.87
CA VAL A 61 5.44 -0.94 -6.49
C VAL A 61 4.43 -0.08 -5.76
N VAL A 62 3.17 -0.53 -5.72
CA VAL A 62 2.15 0.14 -4.93
C VAL A 62 2.26 -0.30 -3.48
N HIS A 63 2.36 0.69 -2.58
CA HIS A 63 2.13 0.47 -1.15
C HIS A 63 0.64 0.43 -0.86
N GLY A 64 -0.12 1.41 -1.37
CA GLY A 64 -1.55 1.52 -1.09
C GLY A 64 -2.28 2.63 -1.82
N PHE A 65 -3.60 2.65 -1.70
CA PHE A 65 -4.47 3.68 -2.28
C PHE A 65 -5.43 4.23 -1.23
N TRP A 66 -4.98 5.27 -0.54
CA TRP A 66 -5.57 5.65 0.73
C TRP A 66 -6.68 6.67 0.56
N ALA A 67 -7.87 6.33 1.05
CA ALA A 67 -8.93 7.29 1.29
C ALA A 67 -8.48 8.36 2.29
N GLN A 68 -8.70 9.64 1.98
CA GLN A 68 -8.28 10.77 2.78
C GLN A 68 -9.40 11.79 2.90
N SER A 69 -9.44 12.46 4.05
CA SER A 69 -10.32 13.62 4.30
C SER A 69 -9.51 14.89 4.14
N ARG A 70 -10.07 15.89 3.47
CA ARG A 70 -9.42 17.19 3.25
C ARG A 70 -9.15 17.94 4.56
N ASN A 71 -10.07 17.79 5.52
CA ASN A 71 -10.05 18.54 6.78
C ASN A 71 -9.38 17.80 7.95
N ALA A 72 -8.84 16.60 7.71
CA ALA A 72 -8.13 15.85 8.74
C ALA A 72 -6.82 16.56 9.11
N ARG A 73 -6.62 16.79 10.40
CA ARG A 73 -5.43 17.42 11.00
C ARG A 73 -4.49 16.41 11.66
N THR A 74 -5.01 15.23 11.95
CA THR A 74 -4.24 14.10 12.51
C THR A 74 -4.49 12.86 11.68
N LEU A 75 -3.59 11.89 11.77
CA LEU A 75 -3.75 10.60 11.10
C LEU A 75 -5.12 9.97 11.44
N LYS A 76 -5.51 9.97 12.73
CA LYS A 76 -6.76 9.34 13.21
C LYS A 76 -8.05 9.98 12.68
N GLN A 77 -7.97 11.07 11.92
CA GLN A 77 -9.15 11.71 11.30
C GLN A 77 -9.37 11.28 9.85
N HIS A 78 -8.45 10.52 9.27
CA HIS A 78 -8.64 9.94 7.94
C HIS A 78 -9.49 8.65 7.99
N PRO A 79 -10.33 8.39 6.97
CA PRO A 79 -11.15 7.19 6.90
C PRO A 79 -10.27 5.95 6.96
N ARG A 80 -10.61 5.03 7.87
CA ARG A 80 -9.92 3.74 7.97
C ARG A 80 -10.76 2.68 8.67
N ASN A 81 -10.51 1.41 8.32
CA ASN A 81 -11.19 0.24 8.88
C ASN A 81 -12.72 0.42 8.87
N CYS A 82 -13.28 0.82 7.73
CA CYS A 82 -14.67 1.26 7.67
C CYS A 82 -15.68 0.09 7.67
N ARG A 83 -15.25 -1.10 7.25
CA ARG A 83 -16.05 -2.32 7.27
C ARG A 83 -15.17 -3.51 7.67
N ASN A 84 -15.74 -4.45 8.40
CA ASN A 84 -15.12 -5.76 8.59
C ASN A 84 -15.28 -6.56 7.30
N VAL A 85 -14.24 -7.26 6.89
CA VAL A 85 -14.19 -8.04 5.65
C VAL A 85 -13.49 -9.36 5.90
N GLU A 86 -13.79 -10.34 5.06
CA GLU A 86 -13.11 -11.63 5.07
C GLU A 86 -11.76 -11.55 4.36
N GLN A 87 -11.01 -12.65 4.46
CA GLN A 87 -9.77 -12.82 3.71
C GLN A 87 -10.05 -12.79 2.20
N LEU A 88 -9.16 -12.12 1.46
CA LEU A 88 -9.26 -12.01 0.02
C LEU A 88 -9.10 -13.38 -0.65
N PRO A 89 -9.86 -13.66 -1.71
CA PRO A 89 -9.62 -14.83 -2.55
C PRO A 89 -8.20 -14.82 -3.09
N LEU A 90 -7.53 -15.98 -3.08
CA LEU A 90 -6.17 -16.12 -3.59
C LEU A 90 -6.02 -15.64 -5.04
N MET A 91 -7.07 -15.80 -5.86
CA MET A 91 -7.07 -15.33 -7.25
C MET A 91 -7.04 -13.80 -7.36
N THR A 92 -7.75 -13.09 -6.49
CA THR A 92 -7.69 -11.62 -6.42
C THR A 92 -6.29 -11.17 -6.02
N VAL A 93 -5.68 -11.79 -5.00
CA VAL A 93 -4.31 -11.49 -4.56
C VAL A 93 -3.31 -11.73 -5.70
N LYS A 94 -3.36 -12.90 -6.34
CA LYS A 94 -2.44 -13.28 -7.43
C LYS A 94 -2.49 -12.31 -8.60
N ARG A 95 -3.67 -11.82 -8.97
CA ARG A 95 -3.85 -10.89 -10.09
C ARG A 95 -3.08 -9.59 -9.90
N HIS A 96 -3.01 -9.08 -8.67
CA HIS A 96 -2.41 -7.77 -8.37
C HIS A 96 -1.01 -7.87 -7.74
N PHE A 97 -0.49 -9.09 -7.55
CA PHE A 97 0.75 -9.35 -6.83
C PHE A 97 1.98 -8.70 -7.47
N CYS A 98 2.07 -8.64 -8.81
CA CYS A 98 3.21 -7.99 -9.48
C CYS A 98 3.29 -6.48 -9.19
N MET A 99 2.15 -5.83 -8.92
CA MET A 99 2.08 -4.42 -8.55
C MET A 99 2.25 -4.21 -7.04
N MET A 100 1.81 -5.16 -6.23
CA MET A 100 1.85 -5.13 -4.76
C MET A 100 2.42 -6.47 -4.24
N PRO A 101 3.75 -6.64 -4.20
CA PRO A 101 4.39 -7.95 -4.03
C PRO A 101 4.47 -8.44 -2.58
N ASP A 102 3.34 -8.36 -1.88
CA ASP A 102 3.14 -8.87 -0.53
C ASP A 102 1.64 -9.14 -0.31
N GLU A 103 1.28 -10.39 -0.02
CA GLU A 103 -0.13 -10.79 0.16
C GLU A 103 -0.77 -10.15 1.40
N SER A 104 0.01 -9.98 2.47
CA SER A 104 -0.46 -9.40 3.72
C SER A 104 -0.68 -7.90 3.55
N LEU A 105 0.16 -7.23 2.76
CA LEU A 105 -0.05 -5.84 2.36
C LEU A 105 -1.35 -5.67 1.57
N ILE A 106 -1.60 -6.52 0.56
CA ILE A 106 -2.83 -6.43 -0.25
C ILE A 106 -4.08 -6.55 0.63
N GLN A 107 -4.10 -7.52 1.56
CA GLN A 107 -5.19 -7.69 2.52
C GLN A 107 -5.36 -6.45 3.41
N ALA A 108 -4.26 -6.01 4.05
CA ALA A 108 -4.29 -4.92 5.02
C ALA A 108 -4.71 -3.59 4.37
N GLU A 109 -4.28 -3.32 3.14
CA GLU A 109 -4.65 -2.13 2.40
C GLU A 109 -6.13 -2.13 2.01
N TRP A 110 -6.67 -3.28 1.61
CA TRP A 110 -8.10 -3.41 1.38
C TRP A 110 -8.90 -3.13 2.65
N GLU A 111 -8.60 -3.86 3.74
CA GLU A 111 -9.28 -3.74 5.03
C GLU A 111 -9.23 -2.30 5.57
N LYS A 112 -8.02 -1.73 5.60
CA LYS A 112 -7.77 -0.45 6.24
C LYS A 112 -8.24 0.72 5.40
N HIS A 113 -8.04 0.70 4.09
CA HIS A 113 -8.24 1.87 3.24
C HIS A 113 -9.34 1.67 2.20
N GLY A 114 -9.36 0.52 1.52
CA GLY A 114 -10.32 0.25 0.46
C GLY A 114 -11.78 0.16 0.96
N THR A 115 -12.00 -0.44 2.14
CA THR A 115 -13.36 -0.62 2.70
C THR A 115 -14.13 0.68 2.92
N CYS A 116 -13.43 1.82 2.98
CA CYS A 116 -13.98 3.14 3.24
C CYS A 116 -14.59 3.84 2.02
N SER A 117 -14.33 3.36 0.80
CA SER A 117 -14.78 4.08 -0.41
C SER A 117 -15.13 3.21 -1.59
N PHE A 118 -14.80 1.93 -1.54
CA PHE A 118 -15.09 0.97 -2.59
C PHE A 118 -16.07 -0.06 -2.09
N ARG A 119 -16.91 -0.62 -2.97
CA ARG A 119 -17.92 -1.62 -2.58
C ARG A 119 -17.29 -3.00 -2.40
N SER A 120 -16.28 -3.32 -3.20
CA SER A 120 -15.57 -4.61 -3.20
C SER A 120 -14.06 -4.46 -3.32
N ALA A 121 -13.32 -5.50 -2.94
CA ALA A 121 -11.87 -5.55 -3.08
C ALA A 121 -11.42 -5.53 -4.55
N ASP A 122 -12.13 -6.22 -5.43
CA ASP A 122 -11.81 -6.21 -6.86
C ASP A 122 -11.97 -4.79 -7.45
N GLU A 123 -13.01 -4.05 -7.06
CA GLU A 123 -13.18 -2.65 -7.48
C GLU A 123 -12.01 -1.78 -7.00
N TYR A 124 -11.60 -1.95 -5.74
CA TYR A 124 -10.46 -1.25 -5.16
C TYR A 124 -9.17 -1.57 -5.91
N LEU A 125 -8.78 -2.83 -6.01
CA LEU A 125 -7.51 -3.26 -6.58
C LEU A 125 -7.42 -3.02 -8.10
N ASN A 126 -8.52 -3.20 -8.85
CA ASN A 126 -8.57 -2.83 -10.26
C ASN A 126 -8.44 -1.32 -10.47
N THR A 127 -8.96 -0.50 -9.53
CA THR A 127 -8.78 0.96 -9.59
C THR A 127 -7.32 1.32 -9.37
N ILE A 128 -6.64 0.68 -8.39
CA ILE A 128 -5.21 0.86 -8.18
C ILE A 128 -4.44 0.50 -9.44
N GLU A 129 -4.70 -0.68 -10.01
CA GLU A 129 -4.05 -1.16 -11.23
C GLU A 129 -4.21 -0.15 -12.38
N LYS A 130 -5.42 0.35 -12.61
CA LYS A 130 -5.69 1.35 -13.63
C LYS A 130 -4.93 2.66 -13.41
N VAL A 131 -4.90 3.18 -12.18
CA VAL A 131 -4.19 4.43 -11.88
C VAL A 131 -2.68 4.23 -12.01
N PHE A 132 -2.15 3.13 -11.47
CA PHE A 132 -0.72 2.84 -11.47
C PHE A 132 -0.18 2.60 -12.89
N THR A 133 -0.87 1.79 -13.69
CA THR A 133 -0.47 1.51 -15.09
C THR A 133 -0.66 2.71 -16.01
N GLY A 134 -1.50 3.69 -15.63
CA GLY A 134 -1.63 4.96 -16.33
C GLY A 134 -0.50 5.96 -16.07
N LEU A 135 0.40 5.69 -15.12
CA LEU A 135 1.52 6.59 -14.82
C LEU A 135 2.60 6.49 -15.90
N THR A 136 3.08 7.65 -16.36
CA THR A 136 4.35 7.71 -17.09
C THR A 136 5.49 7.79 -16.09
N ILE A 137 6.10 6.64 -15.80
CA ILE A 137 7.21 6.54 -14.86
C ILE A 137 8.52 6.70 -15.65
N PRO A 138 9.38 7.68 -15.32
CA PRO A 138 10.67 7.82 -15.98
C PRO A 138 11.58 6.63 -15.61
N ASN A 139 12.65 6.40 -16.37
CA ASN A 139 13.61 5.34 -16.04
C ASN A 139 14.35 5.66 -14.73
N LEU A 140 13.79 5.23 -13.61
CA LEU A 140 14.34 5.51 -12.28
C LEU A 140 15.69 4.82 -12.07
N LYS A 141 15.94 3.67 -12.69
CA LYS A 141 17.26 3.02 -12.61
C LYS A 141 18.34 3.91 -13.26
N GLN A 142 18.00 4.60 -14.35
CA GLN A 142 18.89 5.55 -14.99
C GLN A 142 19.08 6.80 -14.13
N ILE A 143 17.99 7.42 -13.66
CA ILE A 143 18.04 8.62 -12.81
C ILE A 143 18.87 8.38 -11.55
N LEU A 144 18.69 7.25 -10.87
CA LEU A 144 19.41 6.94 -9.63
C LEU A 144 20.87 6.55 -9.84
N ARG A 145 21.30 6.28 -11.08
CA ARG A 145 22.72 6.05 -11.43
C ARG A 145 23.43 7.33 -11.82
N ASP A 146 22.70 8.35 -12.24
CA ASP A 146 23.26 9.63 -12.64
C ASP A 146 23.73 10.41 -11.41
N LYS A 147 25.06 10.58 -11.26
CA LYS A 147 25.67 11.24 -10.10
C LYS A 147 25.71 12.77 -10.20
N ASN A 148 25.17 13.32 -11.29
CA ASN A 148 25.23 14.75 -11.64
C ASN A 148 23.88 15.47 -11.41
N ILE A 149 22.95 14.85 -10.68
CA ILE A 149 21.77 15.48 -10.09
C ILE A 149 21.99 15.61 -8.59
#